data_AF-A0A140K7E7-F1
#
_entry.id   AF-A0A140K7E7-F1
#
_cell.length_a   1.000
_cell.length_b   1.000
_cell.length_c   1.000
_cell.angle_alpha   90.00
_cell.angle_beta   90.00
_cell.angle_gamma   90.00
#
_symmetry.space_group_name_H-M   'P 1'
#
loop_
_entity.id
_entity.type
_entity.pdbx_description
1 polymer ?
#
loop_
_entity_poly.entity_id
_entity_poly.type
_entity_poly.pdbx_seq_one_letter_code
_entity_poly.pdbx_strand_id
1 'polypeptide(L)'
;MIVDYLLDEKTSQSSGQKYLQEAINFLKKVPGMSIDQLKLTINDKSTTALNFSDGSGKLFYVINAAQIHHVYIFDEMNFCRFAGYVGWIHSNGLKNAVELIKNYWC
;
A
#
# COMPACT_ATOMS: atom_id res chain seq x y z
N MET A 1 -8.67 22.45 -28.07
CA MET A 1 -8.98 21.72 -26.82
C MET A 1 -7.97 20.58 -26.66
N ILE A 2 -6.77 20.88 -26.17
CA ILE A 2 -5.72 19.88 -25.81
C ILE A 2 -5.02 20.39 -24.54
N VAL A 3 -5.79 20.84 -23.55
CA VAL A 3 -5.21 21.36 -22.29
C VAL A 3 -5.85 20.76 -21.04
N ASP A 4 -6.66 19.70 -21.19
CA ASP A 4 -7.27 19.02 -20.04
C ASP A 4 -6.51 17.73 -19.66
N TYR A 5 -5.46 17.35 -20.41
CA TYR A 5 -4.70 16.11 -20.19
C TYR A 5 -3.44 16.27 -19.33
N LEU A 6 -3.13 17.48 -18.85
CA LEU A 6 -1.93 17.77 -18.04
C LEU A 6 -2.26 18.33 -16.64
N LEU A 7 -3.51 18.24 -16.20
CA LEU A 7 -3.94 18.70 -14.88
C LEU A 7 -4.56 17.56 -14.07
N ASP A 8 -3.77 16.55 -13.70
CA ASP A 8 -4.08 15.75 -12.50
C ASP A 8 -2.85 15.17 -11.77
N GLU A 9 -1.69 15.81 -11.89
CA GLU A 9 -0.50 15.47 -11.06
C GLU A 9 -0.22 16.51 -9.96
N LYS A 10 -1.27 17.13 -9.40
CA LYS A 10 -1.16 17.85 -8.12
C LYS A 10 -2.38 17.62 -7.25
N THR A 11 -2.53 16.38 -6.77
CA THR A 11 -3.26 16.18 -5.52
C THR A 11 -2.41 16.75 -4.38
N SER A 12 -2.77 17.96 -3.99
CA SER A 12 -2.31 18.68 -2.81
C SER A 12 -2.12 17.71 -1.64
N GLN A 13 -0.88 17.60 -1.14
CA GLN A 13 -0.56 16.91 0.10
C GLN A 13 -1.36 17.56 1.23
N SER A 14 -2.52 16.99 1.53
CA SER A 14 -3.25 17.25 2.76
C SER A 14 -2.37 16.78 3.92
N SER A 15 -2.15 17.65 4.90
CA SER A 15 -1.38 17.33 6.11
C SER A 15 -1.89 16.11 6.88
N GLY A 16 -3.12 15.65 6.60
CA GLY A 16 -3.74 14.47 7.21
C GLY A 16 -3.43 13.12 6.54
N GLN A 17 -2.59 13.08 5.49
CA GLN A 17 -2.22 11.82 4.79
C GLN A 17 -0.72 11.53 4.78
N LYS A 18 0.02 12.02 5.78
CA LYS A 18 1.48 11.93 5.80
C LYS A 18 1.95 10.48 5.86
N TYR A 19 1.48 9.69 6.83
CA TYR A 19 1.97 8.32 7.03
C TYR A 19 1.53 7.38 5.92
N LEU A 20 0.30 7.54 5.42
CA LEU A 20 -0.16 6.85 4.21
C LEU A 20 0.80 7.09 3.04
N GLN A 21 1.15 8.35 2.75
CA GLN A 21 2.00 8.66 1.61
C GLN A 21 3.45 8.20 1.81
N GLU A 22 3.98 8.31 3.02
CA GLU A 22 5.31 7.80 3.37
C GLU A 22 5.37 6.28 3.23
N ALA A 23 4.37 5.56 3.73
CA ALA A 23 4.26 4.10 3.58
C ALA A 23 4.16 3.68 2.10
N ILE A 24 3.35 4.34 1.28
CA ILE A 24 3.26 4.08 -0.16
C ILE A 24 4.63 4.28 -0.84
N ASN A 25 5.29 5.41 -0.55
CA ASN A 25 6.59 5.73 -1.12
C ASN A 25 7.67 4.73 -0.68
N PHE A 26 7.57 4.21 0.53
CA PHE A 26 8.44 3.17 1.05
C PHE A 26 8.20 1.82 0.35
N LEU A 27 6.94 1.39 0.23
CA LEU A 27 6.57 0.16 -0.47
C LEU A 27 7.00 0.14 -1.94
N LYS A 28 6.88 1.27 -2.65
CA LYS A 28 7.35 1.41 -4.04
C LYS A 28 8.85 1.11 -4.22
N LYS A 29 9.65 1.18 -3.14
CA LYS A 29 11.10 0.93 -3.15
C LYS A 29 11.45 -0.51 -2.78
N VAL A 30 10.47 -1.35 -2.42
CA VAL A 30 10.72 -2.77 -2.11
C VAL A 30 11.18 -3.48 -3.38
N PRO A 31 12.32 -4.19 -3.37
CA PRO A 31 12.79 -4.96 -4.52
C PRO A 31 11.73 -5.95 -5.02
N GLY A 32 11.49 -5.95 -6.33
CA GLY A 32 10.50 -6.82 -6.97
C GLY A 32 9.04 -6.46 -6.68
N MET A 33 8.78 -5.23 -6.21
CA MET A 33 7.43 -4.69 -6.08
C MET A 33 6.79 -4.54 -7.46
N SER A 34 5.71 -5.28 -7.68
CA SER A 34 4.80 -5.11 -8.80
C SER A 34 3.59 -4.32 -8.32
N ILE A 35 3.37 -3.14 -8.91
CA ILE A 35 2.18 -2.33 -8.64
C ILE A 35 1.00 -2.98 -9.38
N ASP A 36 -0.07 -3.20 -8.63
CA ASP A 36 -1.26 -3.87 -9.12
C ASP A 36 -2.46 -2.90 -9.16
N GLN A 37 -3.39 -3.14 -10.08
CA GLN A 37 -4.72 -2.54 -10.02
C GLN A 37 -5.74 -3.47 -9.34
N LEU A 38 -5.34 -4.70 -9.02
CA LEU A 38 -6.18 -5.68 -8.35
C LEU A 38 -6.62 -5.18 -6.97
N LYS A 39 -7.94 -5.18 -6.79
CA LYS A 39 -8.59 -4.97 -5.49
C LYS A 39 -8.44 -6.25 -4.67
N LEU A 40 -8.24 -6.09 -3.35
CA LEU A 40 -8.41 -7.17 -2.37
C LEU A 40 -9.62 -8.03 -2.77
N THR A 41 -9.40 -9.32 -3.02
CA THR A 41 -10.50 -10.23 -3.30
C THR A 41 -10.98 -10.84 -2.00
N ILE A 42 -12.27 -11.14 -1.92
CA ILE A 42 -12.96 -11.70 -0.73
C ILE A 42 -12.38 -13.02 -0.20
N ASN A 43 -11.49 -13.68 -0.95
CA ASN A 43 -10.83 -14.94 -0.55
C ASN A 43 -9.42 -14.75 0.01
N ASP A 44 -8.94 -13.52 0.05
CA ASP A 44 -7.62 -13.17 0.56
C ASP A 44 -7.68 -13.13 2.09
N LYS A 45 -7.11 -14.14 2.76
CA LYS A 45 -6.99 -14.15 4.22
C LYS A 45 -5.99 -13.06 4.63
N SER A 46 -6.50 -11.97 5.18
CA SER A 46 -5.66 -10.93 5.78
C SER A 46 -4.81 -11.54 6.90
N THR A 47 -3.49 -11.52 6.70
CA THR A 47 -2.53 -11.96 7.71
C THR A 47 -2.30 -10.84 8.73
N THR A 48 -2.42 -9.58 8.30
CA THR A 48 -2.23 -8.41 9.18
C THR A 48 -3.01 -7.21 8.65
N ALA A 49 -3.67 -6.49 9.56
CA ALA A 49 -4.28 -5.19 9.32
C ALA A 49 -3.70 -4.18 10.33
N LEU A 50 -3.14 -3.08 9.83
CA LEU A 50 -2.51 -2.03 10.62
C LEU A 50 -3.19 -0.69 10.31
N ASN A 51 -3.54 0.09 11.33
CA ASN A 51 -4.01 1.46 11.13
C ASN A 51 -2.82 2.42 11.25
N PHE A 52 -2.74 3.46 10.42
CA PHE A 52 -1.73 4.49 10.60
C PHE A 52 -2.06 5.36 11.82
N SER A 53 -1.06 5.70 12.64
CA SER A 53 -1.29 6.43 13.90
C SER A 53 -1.72 7.88 13.67
N ASP A 54 -1.51 8.44 12.47
CA ASP A 54 -2.01 9.76 12.07
C ASP A 54 -3.47 9.74 11.57
N GLY A 55 -4.11 8.56 11.55
CA GLY A 55 -5.48 8.38 11.09
C GLY A 55 -5.64 8.42 9.57
N SER A 56 -4.56 8.50 8.80
CA SER A 56 -4.59 8.61 7.34
C SER A 56 -5.09 7.37 6.60
N GLY A 57 -5.34 6.28 7.31
CA GLY A 57 -5.86 5.05 6.73
C GLY A 57 -5.27 3.79 7.35
N LYS A 58 -5.14 2.75 6.53
CA LYS A 58 -4.72 1.42 6.96
C LYS A 58 -3.96 0.64 5.90
N LEU A 59 -3.07 -0.23 6.37
CA LEU A 59 -2.33 -1.20 5.58
C LEU A 59 -2.87 -2.61 5.81
N PHE A 60 -3.08 -3.36 4.74
CA PHE A 60 -3.32 -4.81 4.77
C PHE A 60 -2.15 -5.55 4.18
N TYR A 61 -1.72 -6.59 4.87
CA TYR A 61 -0.75 -7.55 4.37
C TYR A 61 -1.40 -8.93 4.27
N VAL A 62 -1.35 -9.51 3.09
CA VAL A 62 -2.08 -10.74 2.75
C VAL A 62 -1.16 -11.71 2.06
N ILE A 63 -1.34 -13.00 2.35
CA ILE A 63 -0.73 -14.08 1.59
C ILE A 63 -1.87 -14.83 0.91
N ASN A 64 -1.88 -14.83 -0.43
CA ASN A 64 -2.93 -15.50 -1.18
C ASN A 64 -2.71 -17.03 -1.23
N ALA A 65 -3.63 -17.75 -1.87
CA ALA A 65 -3.55 -19.22 -1.98
C ALA A 65 -2.28 -19.73 -2.67
N ALA A 66 -1.66 -18.93 -3.55
CA ALA A 66 -0.41 -19.24 -4.24
C ALA A 66 0.85 -18.85 -3.44
N GLN A 67 0.70 -18.50 -2.15
CA GLN A 67 1.79 -18.02 -1.29
C GLN A 67 2.47 -16.74 -1.81
N ILE A 68 1.76 -15.94 -2.61
CA ILE A 68 2.22 -14.64 -3.07
C ILE A 68 1.83 -13.61 -2.02
N HIS A 69 2.78 -12.76 -1.66
CA HIS A 69 2.61 -11.74 -0.64
C HIS A 69 2.13 -10.45 -1.28
N HIS A 70 0.96 -9.99 -0.85
CA HIS A 70 0.29 -8.77 -1.28
C HIS A 70 0.27 -7.75 -0.16
N VAL A 71 0.27 -6.49 -0.54
CA VAL A 71 0.09 -5.36 0.36
C VAL A 71 -0.89 -4.36 -0.27
N TYR A 72 -1.74 -3.81 0.57
CA TYR A 72 -2.73 -2.81 0.18
C TYR A 72 -2.71 -1.67 1.17
N ILE A 73 -2.84 -0.44 0.68
CA ILE A 73 -3.05 0.74 1.52
C ILE A 73 -4.37 1.38 1.12
N PHE A 74 -5.21 1.60 2.11
CA PHE A 74 -6.48 2.29 2.01
C PHE A 74 -6.41 3.59 2.78
N ASP A 75 -7.05 4.64 2.26
CA ASP A 75 -7.24 5.88 3.00
C ASP A 75 -8.36 5.76 4.06
N GLU A 76 -8.59 6.84 4.80
CA GLU A 76 -9.64 6.95 5.82
C GLU A 76 -11.06 6.69 5.28
N MET A 77 -11.28 6.93 3.98
CA MET A 77 -12.54 6.69 3.29
C MET A 77 -12.67 5.25 2.75
N ASN A 78 -11.67 4.40 2.99
CA ASN A 78 -11.54 3.05 2.45
C ASN A 78 -11.37 2.98 0.93
N PHE A 79 -10.88 4.04 0.28
CA PHE A 79 -10.43 3.94 -1.11
C PHE A 79 -9.03 3.34 -1.14
N CYS A 80 -8.82 2.36 -2.03
CA CYS A 80 -7.50 1.77 -2.24
C CYS A 80 -6.59 2.82 -2.91
N ARG A 81 -5.53 3.23 -2.21
CA ARG A 81 -4.52 4.19 -2.71
C ARG A 81 -3.29 3.49 -3.24
N PHE A 82 -3.04 2.27 -2.82
CA PHE A 82 -1.95 1.44 -3.30
C PHE A 82 -2.30 -0.05 -3.19
N ALA A 83 -1.99 -0.80 -4.23
CA ALA A 83 -1.99 -2.25 -4.23
C ALA A 83 -0.70 -2.73 -4.90
N GLY A 84 -0.07 -3.74 -4.31
CA GLY A 84 1.13 -4.32 -4.88
C GLY A 84 1.46 -5.67 -4.29
N TYR A 85 2.32 -6.39 -4.98
CA TYR A 85 2.78 -7.71 -4.56
C TYR A 85 4.24 -7.92 -4.94
N VAL A 86 4.83 -8.96 -4.38
CA VAL A 86 6.17 -9.41 -4.73
C VAL A 86 6.19 -10.89 -5.06
N GLY A 87 7.08 -11.30 -5.97
CA GLY A 87 7.35 -12.72 -6.22
C GLY A 87 8.03 -13.40 -5.03
N TRP A 88 8.03 -14.74 -5.01
CA TRP A 88 8.50 -15.54 -3.87
C TRP A 88 9.90 -15.19 -3.35
N ILE A 89 10.83 -14.84 -4.25
CA ILE A 89 12.21 -14.50 -3.88
C ILE A 89 12.31 -13.22 -3.03
N HIS A 90 11.28 -12.37 -3.08
CA HIS A 90 11.23 -11.08 -2.42
C HIS A 90 10.24 -11.04 -1.24
N SER A 91 9.57 -12.16 -0.91
CA SER A 91 8.59 -12.25 0.17
C SER A 91 9.11 -11.74 1.52
N ASN A 92 10.36 -12.09 1.86
CA ASN A 92 11.01 -11.61 3.09
C ASN A 92 11.25 -10.09 3.06
N GLY A 93 11.58 -9.53 1.88
CA GLY A 93 11.75 -8.09 1.71
C GLY A 93 10.46 -7.32 1.98
N LEU A 94 9.34 -7.80 1.42
CA LEU A 94 8.04 -7.19 1.69
C LEU A 94 7.60 -7.38 3.15
N LYS A 95 7.80 -8.56 3.73
CA LYS A 95 7.51 -8.81 5.16
C LYS A 95 8.25 -7.83 6.07
N ASN A 96 9.56 -7.66 5.86
CA ASN A 96 10.37 -6.73 6.64
C ASN A 96 9.92 -5.28 6.43
N ALA A 97 9.53 -4.92 5.21
CA ALA A 97 9.02 -3.58 4.92
C ALA A 97 7.71 -3.30 5.69
N VAL A 98 6.81 -4.28 5.79
CA VAL A 98 5.58 -4.16 6.58
C VAL A 98 5.86 -4.01 8.07
N GLU A 99 6.82 -4.77 8.62
CA GLU A 99 7.24 -4.60 10.03
C GLU A 99 7.87 -3.23 10.30
N LEU A 100 8.65 -2.69 9.36
CA LEU A 100 9.19 -1.34 9.49
C LEU A 100 8.07 -0.29 9.43
N ILE A 101 7.13 -0.43 8.48
CA ILE A 101 5.95 0.45 8.40
C ILE A 101 5.20 0.46 9.73
N LYS A 102 4.94 -0.73 10.29
CA LYS A 102 4.30 -0.89 11.59
C LYS A 102 5.02 -0.09 12.66
N ASN A 103 6.35 -0.20 12.75
CA ASN A 103 7.12 0.45 13.81
C ASN A 103 7.23 1.98 13.67
N TYR A 104 7.16 2.52 12.44
CA TYR A 104 7.33 3.97 12.19
C TYR A 104 6.02 4.74 12.07
N TRP A 105 4.96 4.09 11.59
CA TRP A 105 3.76 4.78 11.10
C TRP A 105 2.43 4.22 11.64
N CYS A 106 2.41 3.08 12.33
CA CYS A 106 1.18 2.45 12.83
C CYS A 106 1.17 2.35 14.36
#